data_AF-A0A6I1G6U1-F1
#
_entry.id   AF-A0A6I1G6U1-F1
#
_cell.length_a   1.000
_cell.length_b   1.000
_cell.length_c   1.000
_cell.angle_alpha   90.00
_cell.angle_beta   90.00
_cell.angle_gamma   90.00
#
_symmetry.space_group_name_H-M   'P 1'
#
loop_
_entity.id
_entity.type
_entity.pdbx_description
1 polymer ?
#
loop_
_entity_poly.entity_id
_entity_poly.type
_entity_poly.pdbx_seq_one_letter_code
_entity_poly.pdbx_strand_id
1 'polypeptide(L)'
;MTSSTTRTTARSRRPGIRVIAGVALLVVLLAGCAASANEAADSANDAGFWLGLWQGFIAPIAFIVSLFNDSVGIYEVDNNGAWYDFGYIFGISIFFSGSGAGAGSRSRRR
;
A
#
# COMPACT_ATOMS: atom_id res chain seq x y z
N MET A 1 37.63 3.50 -62.41
CA MET A 1 37.02 2.20 -62.04
C MET A 1 37.75 1.74 -60.78
N THR A 2 37.19 1.49 -59.61
CA THR A 2 35.83 1.48 -59.05
C THR A 2 35.98 1.57 -57.53
N SER A 3 35.04 2.23 -56.88
CA SER A 3 35.04 2.70 -55.49
C SER A 3 35.12 1.60 -54.42
N SER A 4 35.87 1.88 -53.35
CA SER A 4 35.93 1.12 -52.09
C SER A 4 34.66 1.37 -51.25
N THR A 5 33.93 0.30 -50.90
CA THR A 5 32.71 0.35 -50.07
C THR A 5 33.03 -0.01 -48.62
N THR A 6 32.98 0.99 -47.74
CA THR A 6 33.10 0.84 -46.28
C THR A 6 31.72 0.49 -45.69
N ARG A 7 31.55 -0.72 -45.15
CA ARG A 7 30.33 -1.12 -44.42
C ARG A 7 30.42 -0.68 -42.95
N THR A 8 29.73 0.41 -42.62
CA THR A 8 29.52 0.82 -41.22
C THR A 8 28.47 -0.07 -40.57
N THR A 9 28.87 -0.96 -39.67
CA THR A 9 27.95 -1.76 -38.84
C THR A 9 27.29 -0.86 -37.79
N ALA A 10 26.04 -0.46 -38.02
CA ALA A 10 25.24 0.26 -37.04
C ALA A 10 24.90 -0.68 -35.87
N ARG A 11 25.51 -0.44 -34.70
CA ARG A 11 25.19 -1.14 -33.45
C ARG A 11 23.78 -0.74 -33.03
N SER A 12 22.80 -1.58 -33.34
CA SER A 12 21.42 -1.47 -32.87
C SER A 12 21.41 -1.46 -31.34
N ARG A 13 21.39 -0.27 -30.74
CA ARG A 13 20.96 -0.12 -29.35
C ARG A 13 19.47 -0.46 -29.38
N ARG A 14 19.08 -1.55 -28.71
CA ARG A 14 17.67 -1.94 -28.53
C ARG A 14 17.16 -1.29 -27.24
N PRO A 15 16.75 0.00 -27.24
CA PRO A 15 16.34 0.69 -26.01
C PRO A 15 15.15 -0.01 -25.34
N GLY A 16 14.28 -0.66 -26.14
CA GLY A 16 13.13 -1.40 -25.64
C GLY A 16 13.50 -2.52 -24.67
N ILE A 17 14.60 -3.25 -24.90
CA ILE A 17 15.00 -4.37 -24.01
C ILE A 17 15.41 -3.85 -22.63
N ARG A 18 16.09 -2.70 -22.56
CA ARG A 18 16.52 -2.12 -21.28
C ARG A 18 15.35 -1.56 -20.49
N VAL A 19 14.37 -0.95 -21.17
CA VAL A 19 13.13 -0.47 -20.55
C VAL A 19 12.30 -1.63 -20.04
N ILE A 20 12.10 -2.68 -20.83
CA ILE A 20 11.37 -3.89 -20.43
C ILE A 20 12.04 -4.56 -19.22
N ALA A 21 13.36 -4.71 -19.24
CA ALA A 21 14.11 -5.28 -18.12
C ALA A 21 14.01 -4.41 -16.85
N GLY A 22 14.03 -3.09 -16.99
CA GLY A 22 13.85 -2.16 -15.87
C GLY A 22 12.45 -2.22 -15.25
N VAL A 23 11.42 -2.28 -16.09
CA VAL A 23 10.01 -2.43 -15.64
C VAL A 23 9.81 -3.79 -14.97
N ALA A 24 10.34 -4.87 -15.55
CA ALA A 24 10.26 -6.20 -14.95
C ALA A 24 10.96 -6.27 -13.59
N LEU A 25 12.15 -5.68 -13.46
CA LEU A 25 12.87 -5.60 -12.18
C LEU A 25 12.07 -4.82 -11.14
N LEU A 26 11.50 -3.67 -11.52
CA LEU A 26 10.65 -2.88 -10.63
C LEU A 26 9.45 -3.71 -10.15
N VAL A 27 8.75 -4.40 -11.05
CA VAL A 27 7.60 -5.26 -10.69
C VAL A 27 8.01 -6.38 -9.72
N VAL A 28 9.16 -7.03 -9.94
CA VAL A 28 9.67 -8.07 -9.03
C VAL A 28 10.03 -7.51 -7.66
N LEU A 29 10.62 -6.32 -7.61
CA LEU A 29 10.93 -5.63 -6.35
C LEU A 29 9.69 -5.21 -5.58
N LEU A 30 8.62 -4.73 -6.27
CA LEU A 30 7.34 -4.43 -5.63
C LEU A 30 6.61 -5.71 -5.19
N ALA A 31 6.67 -6.79 -5.97
CA ALA A 31 6.02 -8.06 -5.63
C ALA A 31 6.62 -8.70 -4.37
N GLY A 32 7.92 -8.53 -4.12
CA GLY A 32 8.57 -8.99 -2.88
C GLY A 32 8.28 -8.13 -1.64
N CYS A 33 7.67 -6.95 -1.81
CA CYS A 33 7.32 -6.04 -0.70
C CYS A 33 5.85 -6.17 -0.26
N ALA A 34 5.01 -6.89 -1.02
CA ALA A 34 3.67 -7.22 -0.58
C ALA A 34 3.78 -8.23 0.57
N ALA A 35 3.34 -7.84 1.77
CA ALA A 35 3.19 -8.77 2.88
C ALA A 35 2.28 -9.91 2.43
N SER A 36 2.75 -11.16 2.57
CA SER A 36 1.96 -12.35 2.28
C SER A 36 0.66 -12.29 3.06
N ALA A 37 -0.46 -12.68 2.44
CA ALA A 37 -1.73 -12.82 3.14
C ALA A 37 -1.50 -13.67 4.40
N ASN A 38 -2.14 -13.31 5.52
CA ASN A 38 -2.11 -14.14 6.71
C ASN A 38 -2.82 -15.46 6.37
N GLU A 39 -2.05 -16.49 6.01
CA GLU A 39 -2.53 -17.84 5.66
C GLU A 39 -3.20 -18.55 6.87
N ALA A 40 -3.25 -17.91 8.04
CA ALA A 40 -3.94 -18.39 9.24
C ALA A 40 -5.47 -18.16 9.20
N ALA A 41 -5.97 -17.45 8.18
CA ALA A 41 -7.35 -17.01 7.98
C ALA A 41 -8.36 -18.11 7.58
N ASP A 42 -8.29 -19.29 8.20
CA ASP A 42 -9.22 -20.40 7.95
C ASP A 42 -9.96 -20.84 9.23
N SER A 43 -10.28 -19.89 10.11
CA SER A 43 -11.07 -20.14 11.32
C SER A 43 -12.44 -19.46 11.25
N ALA A 44 -13.49 -20.14 11.72
CA ALA A 44 -14.87 -19.65 11.68
C ALA A 44 -15.12 -18.35 12.48
N ASN A 45 -14.12 -17.83 13.21
CA ASN A 45 -14.20 -16.63 14.04
C ASN A 45 -13.28 -15.49 13.56
N ASP A 46 -12.73 -15.58 12.35
CA ASP A 46 -11.77 -14.58 11.86
C ASP A 46 -12.40 -13.19 11.78
N ALA A 47 -11.63 -12.19 12.21
CA ALA A 47 -12.02 -10.82 12.07
C ALA A 47 -12.13 -10.45 10.60
N GLY A 48 -13.36 -10.15 10.15
CA GLY A 48 -13.65 -9.69 8.80
C GLY A 48 -13.70 -8.16 8.69
N PHE A 49 -14.27 -7.67 7.60
CA PHE A 49 -14.37 -6.24 7.29
C PHE A 49 -14.94 -5.38 8.43
N TRP A 50 -16.04 -5.79 9.06
CA TRP A 50 -16.69 -4.99 10.10
C TRP A 50 -15.86 -4.84 11.37
N LEU A 51 -15.16 -5.91 11.76
CA LEU A 51 -14.21 -5.87 12.88
C LEU A 51 -12.98 -5.03 12.50
N GLY A 52 -12.46 -5.19 11.28
CA GLY A 52 -11.40 -4.33 10.76
C GLY A 52 -11.79 -2.87 10.80
N LEU A 53 -12.98 -2.50 10.34
CA LEU A 53 -13.50 -1.13 10.36
C LEU A 53 -13.55 -0.54 11.77
N TRP A 54 -14.08 -1.31 12.73
CA TRP A 54 -14.14 -0.91 14.13
C TRP A 54 -12.74 -0.74 14.74
N GLN A 55 -11.89 -1.76 14.58
CA GLN A 55 -10.52 -1.76 15.10
C GLN A 55 -9.68 -0.62 14.49
N GLY A 56 -9.83 -0.35 13.19
CA GLY A 56 -9.21 0.77 12.51
C GLY A 56 -9.65 2.12 13.06
N PHE A 57 -10.95 2.30 13.33
CA PHE A 57 -11.45 3.56 13.89
C PHE A 57 -10.90 3.83 15.30
N ILE A 58 -10.78 2.80 16.14
CA ILE A 58 -10.23 2.93 17.49
C ILE A 58 -8.69 2.82 17.54
N ALA A 59 -8.03 2.50 16.43
CA ALA A 59 -6.59 2.25 16.36
C ALA A 59 -5.72 3.36 16.99
N PRO A 60 -6.03 4.67 16.83
CA PRO A 60 -5.23 5.72 17.46
C PRO A 60 -5.32 5.69 18.99
N ILE A 61 -6.48 5.31 19.54
CA ILE A 61 -6.69 5.16 20.99
C ILE A 61 -6.00 3.88 21.45
N ALA A 62 -6.18 2.77 20.73
CA ALA A 62 -5.54 1.49 21.02
C ALA A 62 -4.01 1.60 21.01
N PHE A 63 -3.44 2.38 20.09
CA PHE A 63 -2.01 2.70 20.04
C PHE A 63 -1.53 3.46 21.29
N ILE A 64 -2.32 4.43 21.79
CA ILE A 64 -1.96 5.13 23.04
C ILE A 64 -1.99 4.17 24.22
N VAL A 65 -2.98 3.28 24.29
CA VAL A 65 -3.10 2.29 25.36
C VAL A 65 -1.96 1.26 25.31
N SER A 66 -1.56 0.81 24.12
CA SER A 66 -0.50 -0.19 23.98
C SER A 66 0.87 0.30 24.49
N LEU A 67 1.10 1.63 24.57
CA LEU A 67 2.30 2.20 25.18
C LEU A 67 2.40 1.96 26.70
N PHE A 68 1.27 1.70 27.36
CA PHE A 68 1.21 1.46 28.80
C PHE A 68 0.84 0.01 29.13
N ASN A 69 0.43 -0.77 28.13
CA ASN A 69 -0.01 -2.14 28.30
C ASN A 69 0.35 -2.99 27.07
N ASP A 70 1.41 -3.80 27.22
CA ASP A 70 1.91 -4.68 26.16
C ASP A 70 0.92 -5.81 25.78
N SER A 71 -0.15 -6.01 26.55
CA SER A 71 -1.19 -7.00 26.25
C SER A 71 -2.23 -6.52 25.23
N VAL A 72 -2.18 -5.24 24.82
CA VAL A 72 -3.15 -4.66 23.89
C VAL A 72 -2.59 -4.65 22.47
N GLY A 73 -3.02 -5.61 21.67
CA GLY A 73 -2.80 -5.63 20.23
C GLY A 73 -3.63 -4.56 19.52
N ILE A 74 -3.03 -3.83 18.58
CA ILE A 74 -3.71 -2.81 17.78
C ILE A 74 -4.44 -3.46 16.59
N TYR A 75 -3.92 -4.58 16.10
CA TYR A 75 -4.35 -5.28 14.91
C TYR A 75 -4.60 -6.75 15.26
N GLU A 76 -5.66 -7.34 14.71
CA GLU A 76 -6.06 -8.72 15.02
C GLU A 76 -5.18 -9.73 14.29
N VAL A 77 -4.71 -10.76 14.99
CA VAL A 77 -3.86 -11.79 14.40
C VAL A 77 -4.69 -12.77 13.58
N ASP A 78 -5.87 -13.11 14.08
CA ASP A 78 -6.83 -14.01 13.43
C ASP A 78 -7.82 -13.19 12.58
N ASN A 79 -7.37 -12.72 11.42
CA ASN A 79 -8.17 -11.92 10.49
C ASN A 79 -8.34 -12.61 9.13
N ASN A 80 -9.38 -12.23 8.37
CA ASN A 80 -9.67 -12.82 7.06
C ASN A 80 -8.85 -12.24 5.89
N GLY A 81 -7.75 -11.55 6.19
CA GLY A 81 -6.86 -10.89 5.24
C GLY A 81 -7.45 -9.61 4.65
N ALA A 82 -7.55 -9.56 3.32
CA ALA A 82 -7.77 -8.33 2.57
C ALA A 82 -9.03 -7.53 2.97
N TRP A 83 -10.10 -8.21 3.39
CA TRP A 83 -11.34 -7.54 3.79
C TRP A 83 -11.20 -6.86 5.15
N TYR A 84 -10.54 -7.50 6.11
CA TYR A 84 -10.19 -6.87 7.38
C TYR A 84 -9.25 -5.69 7.16
N ASP A 85 -8.19 -5.85 6.35
CA ASP A 85 -7.23 -4.78 6.03
C ASP A 85 -7.90 -3.56 5.42
N PHE A 86 -8.80 -3.80 4.46
CA PHE A 86 -9.58 -2.74 3.83
C PHE A 86 -10.44 -1.99 4.86
N GLY A 87 -11.14 -2.73 5.74
CA GLY A 87 -11.91 -2.14 6.83
C GLY A 87 -11.03 -1.31 7.77
N TYR A 88 -9.88 -1.86 8.18
CA TYR A 88 -8.95 -1.23 9.10
C TYR A 88 -8.39 0.09 8.58
N ILE A 89 -7.91 0.11 7.33
CA ILE A 89 -7.42 1.34 6.67
C ILE A 89 -8.55 2.35 6.52
N PHE A 90 -9.76 1.91 6.14
CA PHE A 90 -10.91 2.79 6.00
C PHE A 90 -11.33 3.41 7.34
N GLY A 91 -11.33 2.61 8.42
CA GLY A 91 -11.63 3.06 9.78
C GLY A 91 -10.65 4.12 10.29
N ILE A 92 -9.34 3.89 10.12
CA ILE A 92 -8.31 4.89 10.44
C ILE A 92 -8.53 6.16 9.62
N SER A 93 -8.80 6.02 8.32
CA SER A 93 -9.03 7.16 7.43
C SER A 93 -10.21 8.00 7.90
N ILE A 94 -11.32 7.40 8.36
CA ILE A 94 -12.47 8.11 8.92
C ILE A 94 -12.07 8.90 10.17
N PHE A 95 -11.34 8.29 11.10
CA PHE A 95 -10.90 8.95 12.34
C PHE A 95 -10.08 10.21 12.03
N PHE A 96 -9.16 10.14 11.08
CA PHE A 96 -8.32 11.28 10.67
C PHE A 96 -8.98 12.22 9.65
N SER A 97 -10.04 11.81 8.97
CA SER A 97 -10.75 12.63 7.98
C SER A 97 -11.54 13.78 8.63
N GLY A 98 -11.78 13.74 9.94
CA GLY A 98 -12.66 14.67 10.67
C GLY A 98 -12.13 16.08 10.93
N SER A 99 -11.04 16.56 10.30
CA SER A 99 -10.50 17.90 10.62
C SER A 99 -10.07 18.79 9.44
N GLY A 100 -10.15 18.31 8.19
CA GLY A 100 -9.61 19.04 7.03
C GLY A 100 -10.60 19.78 6.13
N ALA A 101 -11.90 19.42 6.16
CA ALA A 101 -12.86 19.92 5.17
C ALA A 101 -13.56 21.25 5.54
N GLY A 102 -13.30 21.81 6.74
CA GLY A 102 -14.05 22.96 7.28
C GLY A 102 -13.30 24.30 7.41
N ALA A 103 -11.97 24.34 7.32
CA ALA A 103 -11.20 25.57 7.58
C ALA A 103 -10.90 26.39 6.28
N GLY A 104 -11.69 26.18 5.24
CA GLY A 104 -11.40 26.60 3.87
C GLY A 104 -12.40 27.58 3.23
N SER A 105 -13.28 28.26 3.97
CA SER A 105 -13.93 29.46 3.42
C SER A 105 -13.35 30.71 4.06
N ARG A 106 -12.36 31.23 3.35
CA ARG A 106 -11.80 32.58 3.47
C ARG A 106 -12.79 33.56 4.09
N SER A 107 -12.35 34.20 5.18
CA SER A 107 -12.60 35.62 5.38
C SER A 107 -12.21 36.34 4.08
N ARG A 108 -13.16 36.53 3.17
CA ARG A 108 -13.02 37.49 2.09
C ARG A 108 -13.63 38.79 2.63
N ARG A 109 -12.77 39.53 3.31
CA ARG A 109 -12.95 40.96 3.61
C ARG A 109 -13.54 41.67 2.39
N ARG A 110 -14.72 42.28 2.54
CA ARG A 110 -15.10 43.62 2.07
C ARG A 110 -16.49 43.96 2.56
#